data_AF-Z9JMB7-F1
#
_entry.id   AF-Z9JMB7-F1
#
_cell.length_a   1.000
_cell.length_b   1.000
_cell.length_c   1.000
_cell.angle_alpha   90.00
_cell.angle_beta   90.00
_cell.angle_gamma   90.00
#
_symmetry.space_group_name_H-M   'P 1'
#
loop_
_entity.id
_entity.type
_entity.pdbx_description
1 polymer ?
#
loop_
_entity_poly.entity_id
_entity_poly.type
_entity_poly.pdbx_seq_one_letter_code
_entity_poly.pdbx_strand_id
1 'polypeptide(L)'
;MRRIVMAAAILGASLVVVACGPSTRDLPAQDAVGTPMSTVDEHISPGARVSIVDLSAEFDLEPSFTDAQRTSDRWMVLAVCSDHETIDGSTEIQLAVAPRDAVPEGGPARSDEFADAVHCG
;
A
#
# COMPACT_ATOMS: atom_id res chain seq x y z
N MET A 1 -63.13 -13.98 1.40
CA MET A 1 -62.22 -13.74 0.25
C MET A 1 -62.14 -12.22 0.07
N ARG A 2 -61.01 -11.60 0.43
CA ARG A 2 -60.86 -10.13 0.59
C ARG A 2 -60.14 -9.51 -0.63
N ARG A 3 -60.77 -8.44 -1.18
CA ARG A 3 -60.23 -7.21 -1.82
C ARG A 3 -59.38 -7.39 -3.10
N ILE A 4 -59.75 -6.91 -4.29
CA ILE A 4 -59.89 -5.51 -4.80
C ILE A 4 -58.56 -4.72 -4.79
N VAL A 5 -58.00 -4.56 -6.01
CA VAL A 5 -57.43 -3.36 -6.69
C VAL A 5 -56.38 -2.51 -5.96
N MET A 6 -55.20 -2.28 -6.57
CA MET A 6 -54.81 -1.02 -7.27
C MET A 6 -53.29 -0.96 -7.51
N ALA A 7 -52.90 -0.46 -8.68
CA ALA A 7 -51.53 -0.13 -9.04
C ALA A 7 -50.99 1.06 -8.22
N ALA A 8 -49.70 1.05 -7.88
CA ALA A 8 -48.97 2.23 -7.44
C ALA A 8 -47.49 2.11 -7.87
N ALA A 9 -47.07 3.04 -8.73
CA ALA A 9 -45.67 3.28 -9.07
C ALA A 9 -44.94 3.85 -7.85
N ILE A 10 -43.73 3.38 -7.57
CA ILE A 10 -42.80 4.03 -6.64
C ILE A 10 -41.43 4.10 -7.29
N LEU A 11 -40.99 5.34 -7.53
CA LEU A 11 -39.61 5.73 -7.80
C LEU A 11 -38.69 5.18 -6.69
N GLY A 12 -37.69 4.39 -7.05
CA GLY A 12 -36.72 3.86 -6.10
C GLY A 12 -35.33 3.84 -6.71
N ALA A 13 -34.49 4.78 -6.27
CA ALA A 13 -33.08 4.90 -6.59
C ALA A 13 -32.36 3.55 -6.61
N SER A 14 -31.91 3.11 -7.79
CA SER A 14 -31.00 1.96 -7.88
C SER A 14 -29.58 2.46 -7.73
N LEU A 15 -29.08 2.27 -6.51
CA LEU A 15 -27.73 2.49 -6.03
C LEU A 15 -26.66 2.37 -7.12
N VAL A 16 -25.81 3.39 -7.20
CA VAL A 16 -24.43 3.23 -7.64
C VAL A 16 -23.82 2.15 -6.75
N VAL A 17 -23.66 0.95 -7.28
CA VAL A 17 -22.82 -0.06 -6.63
C VAL A 17 -21.39 0.42 -6.83
N VAL A 18 -20.93 1.24 -5.90
CA VAL A 18 -19.50 1.44 -5.68
C VAL A 18 -19.00 0.06 -5.28
N ALA A 19 -18.46 -0.68 -6.24
CA ALA A 19 -17.68 -1.87 -5.97
C ALA A 19 -16.35 -1.43 -5.34
N CYS A 20 -16.40 -0.83 -4.14
CA CYS A 20 -15.32 -0.92 -3.18
C CYS A 20 -15.43 -2.31 -2.56
N GLY A 21 -14.97 -3.32 -3.28
CA GLY A 21 -14.53 -4.53 -2.62
C GLY A 21 -13.11 -4.29 -2.16
N PRO A 22 -12.82 -4.05 -0.88
CA PRO A 22 -11.46 -4.25 -0.43
C PRO A 22 -11.22 -5.75 -0.63
N SER A 23 -10.35 -6.08 -1.58
CA SER A 23 -9.80 -7.42 -1.66
C SER A 23 -8.87 -7.54 -0.45
N THR A 24 -9.44 -7.78 0.74
CA THR A 24 -8.72 -7.92 2.00
C THR A 24 -7.99 -9.27 1.99
N ARG A 25 -6.92 -9.35 1.23
CA ARG A 25 -5.83 -10.23 1.60
C ARG A 25 -4.87 -9.33 2.34
N ASP A 26 -4.77 -9.53 3.65
CA ASP A 26 -3.76 -8.85 4.44
C ASP A 26 -2.40 -9.02 3.75
N LEU A 27 -1.64 -7.95 3.60
CA LEU A 27 -0.30 -7.99 3.03
C LEU A 27 0.70 -8.30 4.15
N PRO A 28 1.35 -9.48 4.19
CA PRO A 28 2.41 -9.73 5.16
C PRO A 28 3.52 -8.70 4.98
N ALA A 29 4.06 -8.16 6.08
CA ALA A 29 5.02 -7.08 6.02
C ALA A 29 6.24 -7.45 5.15
N GLN A 30 6.77 -8.66 5.31
CA GLN A 30 7.88 -9.18 4.49
C GLN A 30 7.59 -9.25 2.98
N ASP A 31 6.32 -9.41 2.58
CA ASP A 31 5.91 -9.47 1.17
C ASP A 31 5.79 -8.05 0.55
N ALA A 32 5.88 -6.99 1.37
CA ALA A 32 5.97 -5.63 0.87
C ALA A 32 7.32 -5.37 0.17
N VAL A 33 8.38 -6.10 0.50
CA VAL A 33 9.69 -5.97 -0.16
C VAL A 33 9.61 -6.43 -1.61
N GLY A 34 10.13 -5.63 -2.53
CA GLY A 34 10.03 -5.85 -3.98
C GLY A 34 8.69 -5.43 -4.59
N THR A 35 7.75 -4.95 -3.77
CA THR A 35 6.43 -4.50 -4.21
C THR A 35 6.45 -2.98 -4.51
N PRO A 36 5.70 -2.50 -5.53
CA PRO A 36 5.55 -1.07 -5.77
C PRO A 36 4.94 -0.35 -4.57
N MET A 37 5.42 0.87 -4.29
CA MET A 37 4.94 1.67 -3.15
C MET A 37 3.43 1.94 -3.21
N SER A 38 2.89 2.13 -4.41
CA SER A 38 1.45 2.28 -4.65
C SER A 38 0.62 1.11 -4.13
N THR A 39 1.07 -0.13 -4.38
CA THR A 39 0.40 -1.33 -3.90
C THR A 39 0.52 -1.47 -2.39
N VAL A 40 1.69 -1.16 -1.81
CA VAL A 40 1.87 -1.18 -0.36
C VAL A 40 0.98 -0.12 0.31
N ASP A 41 0.85 1.07 -0.28
CA ASP A 41 0.02 2.17 0.22
C ASP A 41 -1.47 1.80 0.32
N GLU A 42 -1.99 0.97 -0.61
CA GLU A 42 -3.36 0.47 -0.56
C GLU A 42 -3.66 -0.37 0.70
N HIS A 43 -2.62 -0.97 1.29
CA HIS A 43 -2.70 -1.77 2.52
C HIS A 43 -2.42 -0.96 3.78
N ILE A 44 -1.94 0.28 3.68
CA ILE A 44 -1.63 1.09 4.86
C ILE A 44 -2.93 1.56 5.52
N SER A 45 -3.13 1.18 6.78
CA SER A 45 -4.25 1.65 7.58
C SER A 45 -4.28 3.19 7.67
N PRO A 46 -5.43 3.87 7.46
CA PRO A 46 -5.51 5.34 7.46
C PRO A 46 -5.07 6.04 8.75
N GLY A 47 -4.92 5.30 9.85
CA GLY A 47 -4.42 5.79 11.15
C GLY A 47 -2.97 5.40 11.47
N ALA A 48 -2.30 4.64 10.59
CA ALA A 48 -0.93 4.21 10.80
C ALA A 48 0.04 5.38 10.64
N ARG A 49 1.10 5.36 11.45
CA ARG A 49 2.26 6.24 11.28
C ARG A 49 3.20 5.60 10.28
N VAL A 50 3.49 6.33 9.21
CA VAL A 50 4.36 5.86 8.12
C VAL A 50 5.57 6.77 8.00
N SER A 51 6.75 6.19 8.14
CA SER A 51 8.03 6.83 7.83
C SER A 51 8.61 6.22 6.56
N ILE A 52 9.15 7.05 5.66
CA ILE A 52 9.74 6.58 4.41
C ILE A 52 11.19 7.07 4.33
N VAL A 53 12.09 6.13 4.07
CA VAL A 53 13.51 6.35 3.81
C VAL A 53 13.75 6.25 2.32
N ASP A 54 14.25 7.32 1.70
CA ASP A 54 14.62 7.32 0.29
C ASP A 54 16.06 6.80 0.13
N LEU A 55 16.19 5.65 -0.54
CA LEU A 55 17.47 4.98 -0.83
C LEU A 55 18.03 5.34 -2.22
N SER A 56 17.51 6.36 -2.90
CA SER A 56 18.05 6.82 -4.20
C SER A 56 19.58 7.02 -4.17
N ALA A 57 20.12 7.53 -3.05
CA ALA A 57 21.55 7.76 -2.87
C ALA A 57 22.38 6.46 -2.91
N GLU A 58 21.83 5.32 -2.48
CA GLU A 58 22.48 4.01 -2.56
C GLU A 58 22.65 3.53 -4.02
N PHE A 59 21.92 4.14 -4.95
CA PHE A 59 21.99 3.89 -6.39
C PHE A 59 22.62 5.05 -7.17
N ASP A 60 23.40 5.91 -6.51
CA ASP A 60 24.03 7.11 -7.10
C ASP A 60 23.02 8.10 -7.73
N LEU A 61 21.79 8.15 -7.21
CA LEU A 61 20.73 9.06 -7.64
C LEU A 61 20.46 10.13 -6.58
N GLU A 62 19.96 11.29 -7.02
CA GLU A 62 19.51 12.34 -6.10
C GLU A 62 18.21 11.92 -5.39
N PRO A 63 18.13 12.00 -4.04
CA PRO A 63 16.90 11.73 -3.31
C PRO A 63 15.77 12.62 -3.79
N SER A 64 14.64 12.00 -4.13
CA SER A 64 13.51 12.68 -4.78
C SER A 64 12.14 12.16 -4.37
N PHE A 65 12.08 11.20 -3.44
CA PHE A 65 10.83 10.71 -2.89
C PHE A 65 10.12 11.84 -2.13
N THR A 66 8.81 11.91 -2.34
CA THR A 66 7.93 12.82 -1.61
C THR A 66 6.63 12.11 -1.31
N ASP A 67 5.93 12.50 -0.23
CA ASP A 67 4.64 11.89 0.12
C ASP A 67 3.59 12.01 -1.01
N ALA A 68 3.68 13.04 -1.85
CA ALA A 68 2.82 13.20 -3.02
C ALA A 68 3.00 12.09 -4.07
N GLN A 69 4.12 11.35 -4.01
CA GLN A 69 4.45 10.24 -4.92
C GLN A 69 4.19 8.87 -4.30
N ARG A 70 3.64 8.81 -3.09
CA ARG A 70 3.38 7.54 -2.38
C ARG A 70 2.51 6.58 -3.18
N THR A 71 1.53 7.10 -3.90
CA THR A 71 0.63 6.32 -4.77
C THR A 71 1.21 6.03 -6.16
N SER A 72 2.50 6.29 -6.39
CA SER A 72 3.15 6.12 -7.70
C SER A 72 3.86 4.77 -7.80
N ASP A 73 3.67 4.06 -8.92
CA ASP A 73 4.39 2.82 -9.26
C ASP A 73 5.90 3.01 -9.54
N ARG A 74 6.39 4.26 -9.52
CA ARG A 74 7.78 4.61 -9.79
C ARG A 74 8.73 4.24 -8.66
N TRP A 75 8.21 3.95 -7.48
CA TRP A 75 8.99 3.60 -6.30
C TRP A 75 8.77 2.15 -5.93
N MET A 76 9.85 1.45 -5.58
CA MET A 76 9.82 0.08 -5.10
C MET A 76 10.25 0.05 -3.64
N VAL A 77 9.56 -0.74 -2.81
CA VAL A 77 9.94 -0.97 -1.43
C VAL A 77 11.10 -1.98 -1.39
N LEU A 78 12.20 -1.60 -0.73
CA LEU A 78 13.42 -2.41 -0.60
C LEU A 78 13.61 -2.97 0.80
N ALA A 79 13.06 -2.32 1.81
CA ALA A 79 13.01 -2.82 3.17
C ALA A 79 11.74 -2.31 3.87
N VAL A 80 11.31 -3.06 4.87
CA VAL A 80 10.12 -2.78 5.66
C VAL A 80 10.35 -3.17 7.11
N CYS A 81 10.03 -2.26 8.01
CA CYS A 81 9.78 -2.57 9.41
C CYS A 81 8.32 -2.27 9.72
N SER A 82 7.69 -3.16 10.48
CA SER A 82 6.31 -2.98 10.91
C SER A 82 6.10 -3.49 12.32
N ASP A 83 5.22 -2.85 13.08
CA ASP A 83 4.89 -3.26 14.46
C ASP A 83 3.97 -4.49 14.53
N HIS A 84 3.39 -4.91 13.40
CA HIS A 84 2.63 -6.15 13.24
C HIS A 84 3.14 -6.98 12.05
N GLU A 85 2.69 -8.24 11.98
CA GLU A 85 3.06 -9.17 10.89
C GLU A 85 2.50 -8.75 9.51
N THR A 86 1.50 -7.87 9.47
CA THR A 86 0.83 -7.43 8.24
C THR A 86 0.76 -5.91 8.16
N ILE A 87 0.89 -5.35 6.96
CA ILE A 87 0.82 -3.89 6.72
C ILE A 87 -0.53 -3.32 7.14
N ASP A 88 -1.63 -4.02 6.82
CA ASP A 88 -3.00 -3.60 7.14
C ASP A 88 -3.26 -3.50 8.65
N GLY A 89 -2.64 -4.39 9.43
CA GLY A 89 -2.79 -4.46 10.89
C GLY A 89 -1.90 -3.49 11.65
N SER A 90 -0.94 -2.87 10.98
CA SER A 90 0.11 -2.10 11.64
C SER A 90 -0.30 -0.68 11.99
N THR A 91 0.19 -0.22 13.14
CA THR A 91 0.04 1.18 13.59
C THR A 91 1.30 1.99 13.37
N GLU A 92 2.43 1.32 13.19
CA GLU A 92 3.71 1.92 12.82
C GLU A 92 4.38 1.11 11.71
N ILE A 93 4.78 1.83 10.66
CA ILE A 93 5.44 1.25 9.49
C ILE A 93 6.60 2.18 9.10
N GLN A 94 7.77 1.60 8.90
CA GLN A 94 8.87 2.27 8.22
C GLN A 94 9.21 1.51 6.93
N LEU A 95 9.28 2.23 5.82
CA LEU A 95 9.59 1.69 4.50
C LEU A 95 10.85 2.34 3.98
N ALA A 96 11.72 1.56 3.35
CA ALA A 96 12.80 2.10 2.54
C ALA A 96 12.48 1.89 1.06
N VAL A 97 12.61 2.92 0.24
CA VAL A 97 12.20 2.91 -1.16
C VAL A 97 13.29 3.41 -2.09
N ALA A 98 13.29 2.93 -3.33
CA ALA A 98 14.15 3.46 -4.39
C ALA A 98 13.39 3.56 -5.72
N PRO A 99 13.87 4.36 -6.69
CA PRO A 99 13.30 4.41 -8.03
C PRO A 99 13.31 3.03 -8.68
N ARG A 100 12.16 2.61 -9.19
CA ARG A 100 11.96 1.26 -9.75
C ARG A 100 12.90 0.94 -10.91
N ASP A 101 13.28 1.93 -11.69
CA ASP A 101 14.21 1.82 -12.82
C ASP A 101 15.67 1.68 -12.39
N ALA A 102 16.01 2.04 -11.16
CA ALA A 102 17.33 1.83 -10.57
C ALA A 102 17.49 0.42 -9.98
N VAL A 103 16.39 -0.23 -9.60
CA VAL A 103 16.40 -1.57 -9.00
C VAL A 103 16.61 -2.63 -10.10
N PRO A 104 17.64 -3.48 -10.00
CA PRO A 104 17.92 -4.49 -11.02
C PRO A 104 16.78 -5.51 -11.17
N GLU A 105 16.60 -6.02 -12.40
CA GLU A 105 15.63 -7.07 -12.68
C GLU A 105 15.95 -8.34 -11.86
N GLY A 106 15.02 -8.75 -11.00
CA GLY A 106 15.26 -9.77 -9.97
C GLY A 106 14.97 -9.28 -8.54
N GLY A 107 14.75 -7.97 -8.36
CA GLY A 107 14.45 -7.34 -7.07
C GLY A 107 15.73 -6.95 -6.32
N PRO A 108 15.62 -6.31 -5.13
CA PRO A 108 16.77 -6.18 -4.25
C PRO A 108 17.36 -7.56 -4.03
N ALA A 109 18.67 -7.72 -4.29
CA ALA A 109 19.30 -9.03 -4.38
C ALA A 109 19.11 -9.85 -3.09
N ARG A 110 18.88 -9.20 -1.94
CA ARG A 110 18.30 -9.75 -0.71
C ARG A 110 17.59 -8.63 0.08
N SER A 111 16.42 -8.90 0.67
CA SER A 111 15.80 -8.02 1.68
C SER A 111 16.79 -7.63 2.80
N ASP A 112 17.80 -8.46 3.01
CA ASP A 112 18.86 -8.34 4.00
C ASP A 112 19.79 -7.14 3.72
N GLU A 113 19.95 -6.72 2.47
CA GLU A 113 20.90 -5.65 2.08
C GLU A 113 20.51 -4.30 2.67
N PHE A 114 19.22 -4.01 2.70
CA PHE A 114 18.68 -2.73 3.18
C PHE A 114 17.92 -2.87 4.50
N ALA A 115 17.99 -4.03 5.17
CA ALA A 115 17.28 -4.29 6.42
C ALA A 115 17.64 -3.26 7.52
N ASP A 116 18.89 -2.80 7.54
CA ASP A 116 19.36 -1.79 8.50
C ASP A 116 18.87 -0.36 8.19
N ALA A 117 18.20 -0.14 7.05
CA ALA A 117 17.64 1.17 6.71
C ALA A 117 16.29 1.44 7.42
N VAL A 118 15.65 0.41 7.97
CA VAL A 118 14.31 0.49 8.58
C VAL A 118 14.31 -0.05 10.00
N HIS A 119 13.77 0.72 10.95
CA HIS A 119 13.72 0.42 12.37
C HIS A 119 12.37 0.89 12.93
N CYS A 120 11.67 0.02 13.65
CA CYS A 120 10.45 0.37 14.39
C CYS A 120 10.82 0.82 15.80
N GLY A 121 10.20 1.89 16.31
CA GLY A 121 10.59 2.60 17.53
C GLY A 121 9.52 2.73 18.59
#